data_AF-A0A3A8MYG8-F1
#
_entry.id   AF-A0A3A8MYG8-F1
#
_cell.length_a   1.000
_cell.length_b   1.000
_cell.length_c   1.000
_cell.angle_alpha   90.00
_cell.angle_beta   90.00
_cell.angle_gamma   90.00
#
_symmetry.space_group_name_H-M   'P 1'
#
loop_
_entity.id
_entity.type
_entity.pdbx_description
1 polymer ?
#
loop_
_entity_poly.entity_id
_entity_poly.type
_entity_poly.pdbx_seq_one_letter_code
_entity_poly.pdbx_strand_id
1 'polypeptide(L)'
;MKFRKMAALFAACGALAACGGGSGSLPTGNDPGNPTTNPDGSVDLPGNPVDPGGVKPDPKAEYTSLWPLTQGSTWTYRITDPVNGVFNKTVTVLGQETVPDTQMTAVKVHSKQDRTATTGTVYEENSWQMELTNGLVVRLREEDITDGLRTRATTWSPAMMKSLATSPASVPWEHRDAVRELITYDAGGTEGKDPTYVWKVLAKDVTVTTPAGTFTNAIKVQRDKLNKSGEVKEEKQRLYWLVPGVGKVREEGERTEELSSFDVKKP
;
A
#
# COMPACT_ATOMS: atom_id res chain seq x y z
N MET A 1 -15.34 47.08 -28.36
CA MET A 1 -15.61 45.70 -27.92
C MET A 1 -15.38 45.61 -26.42
N LYS A 2 -16.41 45.29 -25.62
CA LYS A 2 -16.33 45.16 -24.16
C LYS A 2 -16.58 43.70 -23.79
N PHE A 3 -15.65 43.09 -23.07
CA PHE A 3 -15.75 41.73 -22.53
C PHE A 3 -16.76 41.69 -21.36
N ARG A 4 -17.67 40.71 -21.37
CA ARG A 4 -18.52 40.35 -20.22
C ARG A 4 -18.05 39.03 -19.64
N LYS A 5 -17.80 39.03 -18.34
CA LYS A 5 -17.61 37.85 -17.49
C LYS A 5 -18.94 37.12 -17.33
N MET A 6 -18.93 35.80 -17.30
CA MET A 6 -20.00 35.01 -16.68
C MET A 6 -19.39 33.94 -15.77
N ALA A 7 -19.75 34.02 -14.49
CA ALA A 7 -19.67 32.95 -13.53
C ALA A 7 -20.90 32.05 -13.71
N ALA A 8 -20.74 30.74 -13.56
CA ALA A 8 -21.85 29.80 -13.54
C ALA A 8 -21.84 29.01 -12.22
N LEU A 9 -23.05 28.91 -11.68
CA LEU A 9 -23.49 28.50 -10.36
C LEU A 9 -23.54 26.97 -10.24
N PHE A 10 -23.22 26.44 -9.05
CA PHE A 10 -23.53 25.05 -8.67
C PHE A 10 -25.03 24.91 -8.39
N ALA A 11 -25.63 23.81 -8.85
CA ALA A 11 -26.94 23.35 -8.39
C ALA A 11 -26.87 21.85 -8.08
N ALA A 12 -27.17 21.52 -6.83
CA ALA A 12 -27.40 20.17 -6.33
C ALA A 12 -28.88 19.77 -6.51
N CYS A 13 -29.13 18.47 -6.67
CA CYS A 13 -30.20 17.67 -6.02
C CYS A 13 -30.60 16.46 -6.87
N GLY A 14 -30.83 15.31 -6.21
CA GLY A 14 -31.75 14.28 -6.69
C GLY A 14 -31.29 12.85 -6.49
N ALA A 15 -31.58 12.27 -5.32
CA ALA A 15 -31.51 10.83 -5.06
C ALA A 15 -32.83 10.15 -5.48
N LEU A 16 -32.74 8.95 -6.06
CA LEU A 16 -33.82 7.94 -6.04
C LEU A 16 -33.21 6.56 -5.79
N ALA A 17 -33.87 5.83 -4.89
CA ALA A 17 -33.47 4.54 -4.35
C ALA A 17 -33.75 3.37 -5.31
N ALA A 18 -32.95 2.32 -5.20
CA ALA A 18 -33.25 0.99 -5.71
C ALA A 18 -32.96 -0.05 -4.60
N CYS A 19 -33.97 -0.84 -4.26
CA CYS A 19 -33.87 -2.02 -3.41
C CYS A 19 -33.65 -3.26 -4.30
N GLY A 20 -32.77 -4.19 -3.88
CA GLY A 20 -32.81 -5.58 -4.37
C GLY A 20 -31.47 -6.31 -4.51
N GLY A 21 -31.00 -6.95 -3.42
CA GLY A 21 -30.54 -8.35 -3.43
C GLY A 21 -29.08 -8.69 -3.76
N GLY A 22 -28.28 -8.94 -2.72
CA GLY A 22 -27.54 -10.21 -2.61
C GLY A 22 -26.18 -10.35 -3.30
N SER A 23 -25.16 -9.69 -2.77
CA SER A 23 -23.80 -10.25 -2.58
C SER A 23 -23.12 -9.38 -1.52
N GLY A 24 -22.34 -9.98 -0.62
CA GLY A 24 -21.80 -9.36 0.60
C GLY A 24 -21.36 -7.92 0.36
N SER A 25 -22.24 -7.00 0.74
CA SER A 25 -22.07 -5.59 0.42
C SER A 25 -21.02 -5.05 1.38
N LEU A 26 -19.99 -4.43 0.82
CA LEU A 26 -19.17 -3.46 1.55
C LEU A 26 -20.12 -2.55 2.33
N PRO A 27 -19.79 -2.13 3.57
CA PRO A 27 -20.66 -1.31 4.39
C PRO A 27 -21.27 -0.19 3.53
N THR A 28 -22.57 -0.30 3.24
CA THR A 28 -23.25 0.64 2.35
C THR A 28 -23.32 1.97 3.07
N GLY A 29 -22.35 2.83 2.79
CA GLY A 29 -22.29 4.18 3.31
C GLY A 29 -21.72 5.06 2.23
N ASN A 30 -22.58 5.56 1.34
CA ASN A 30 -22.31 6.66 0.41
C ASN A 30 -21.95 7.99 1.12
N ASP A 31 -21.60 7.95 2.41
CA ASP A 31 -21.04 9.07 3.13
C ASP A 31 -19.51 8.99 3.03
N PRO A 32 -18.86 9.85 2.23
CA PRO A 32 -17.41 9.88 2.09
C PRO A 32 -16.68 10.27 3.39
N GLY A 33 -17.39 10.59 4.49
CA GLY A 33 -16.81 10.88 5.80
C GLY A 33 -16.90 9.77 6.85
N ASN A 34 -17.62 8.66 6.61
CA ASN A 34 -17.75 7.62 7.63
C ASN A 34 -16.40 6.94 7.94
N PRO A 35 -16.06 6.73 9.22
CA PRO A 35 -14.83 6.04 9.63
C PRO A 35 -14.70 4.65 9.01
N THR A 36 -13.45 4.25 8.78
CA THR A 36 -13.05 2.89 8.37
C THR A 36 -12.70 2.01 9.59
N THR A 37 -12.89 2.54 10.79
CA THR A 37 -12.68 1.85 12.06
C THR A 37 -14.02 1.41 12.66
N ASN A 38 -14.01 0.24 13.29
CA ASN A 38 -15.14 -0.31 14.01
C ASN A 38 -15.40 0.47 15.32
N PRO A 39 -16.62 0.40 15.90
CA PRO A 39 -16.93 1.08 17.16
C PRO A 39 -16.05 0.68 18.35
N ASP A 40 -15.46 -0.53 18.30
CA ASP A 40 -14.51 -1.03 19.30
C ASP A 40 -13.06 -0.54 19.06
N GLY A 41 -12.84 0.26 18.01
CA GLY A 41 -11.52 0.76 17.62
C GLY A 41 -10.68 -0.25 16.84
N SER A 42 -11.24 -1.37 16.38
CA SER A 42 -10.58 -2.29 15.47
C SER A 42 -10.70 -1.86 14.00
N VAL A 43 -9.92 -2.48 13.13
CA VAL A 43 -10.00 -2.38 11.67
C VAL A 43 -10.31 -3.78 11.14
N ASP A 44 -11.28 -3.89 10.22
CA ASP A 44 -11.61 -5.17 9.60
C ASP A 44 -10.40 -5.73 8.83
N LEU A 45 -10.06 -7.01 9.06
CA LEU A 45 -8.95 -7.68 8.40
C LEU A 45 -9.47 -8.75 7.43
N PRO A 46 -8.84 -8.93 6.25
CA PRO A 46 -9.17 -10.01 5.32
C PRO A 46 -8.60 -11.39 5.75
N GLY A 47 -8.13 -11.51 6.99
CA GLY A 47 -7.50 -12.70 7.56
C GLY A 47 -7.07 -12.49 9.02
N ASN A 48 -6.56 -13.53 9.65
CA ASN A 48 -6.11 -13.44 11.05
C ASN A 48 -4.70 -12.83 11.13
N PRO A 49 -4.41 -11.97 12.12
CA PRO A 49 -3.09 -11.40 12.31
C PRO A 49 -2.07 -12.46 12.75
N VAL A 50 -0.83 -12.35 12.26
CA VAL A 50 0.32 -13.03 12.85
C VAL A 50 0.78 -12.23 14.06
N ASP A 51 0.95 -12.90 15.21
CA ASP A 51 1.54 -12.27 16.38
C ASP A 51 3.04 -12.01 16.16
N PRO A 52 3.50 -10.74 16.12
CA PRO A 52 4.92 -10.43 15.91
C PRO A 52 5.81 -10.89 17.07
N GLY A 53 5.24 -11.15 18.26
CA GLY A 53 5.96 -11.62 19.45
C GLY A 53 5.83 -13.11 19.75
N GLY A 54 5.04 -13.85 18.96
CA GLY A 54 4.46 -15.14 19.36
C GLY A 54 5.38 -16.36 19.27
N VAL A 55 6.49 -16.31 18.54
CA VAL A 55 7.45 -17.43 18.45
C VAL A 55 8.84 -16.86 18.22
N LYS A 56 9.81 -17.17 19.10
CA LYS A 56 11.24 -16.94 18.78
C LYS A 56 11.55 -17.73 17.52
N PRO A 57 11.94 -17.09 16.40
CA PRO A 57 12.31 -17.82 15.20
C PRO A 57 13.43 -18.80 15.53
N ASP A 58 13.39 -19.99 14.93
CA ASP A 58 14.59 -20.84 14.91
C ASP A 58 15.71 -20.02 14.27
N PRO A 59 16.83 -19.73 14.97
CA PRO A 59 17.93 -18.95 14.42
C PRO A 59 18.57 -19.61 13.18
N LYS A 60 18.25 -20.89 12.91
CA LYS A 60 18.67 -21.63 11.72
C LYS A 60 17.65 -21.64 10.58
N ALA A 61 16.43 -21.17 10.78
CA ALA A 61 15.45 -21.09 9.70
C ALA A 61 15.92 -20.08 8.65
N GLU A 62 15.85 -20.46 7.38
CA GLU A 62 16.07 -19.52 6.29
C GLU A 62 15.02 -18.41 6.38
N TYR A 63 15.47 -17.15 6.30
CA TYR A 63 14.57 -16.02 6.35
C TYR A 63 13.93 -15.84 4.98
N THR A 64 12.68 -16.31 4.83
CA THR A 64 12.00 -16.41 3.53
C THR A 64 10.87 -15.41 3.33
N SER A 65 10.66 -14.46 4.26
CA SER A 65 9.57 -13.48 4.11
C SER A 65 9.76 -12.64 2.84
N LEU A 66 8.69 -12.49 2.08
CA LEU A 66 8.62 -11.63 0.89
C LEU A 66 8.35 -10.17 1.25
N TRP A 67 8.17 -9.87 2.54
CA TRP A 67 7.98 -8.52 3.02
C TRP A 67 8.54 -8.36 4.45
N PRO A 68 9.86 -8.16 4.57
CA PRO A 68 10.52 -8.08 5.86
C PRO A 68 10.02 -6.92 6.73
N LEU A 69 9.42 -7.25 7.87
CA LEU A 69 8.89 -6.30 8.86
C LEU A 69 9.67 -6.30 10.18
N THR A 70 10.90 -6.82 10.19
CA THR A 70 11.77 -6.78 11.37
C THR A 70 12.27 -5.37 11.62
N GLN A 71 12.09 -4.86 12.84
CA GLN A 71 12.57 -3.54 13.26
C GLN A 71 14.06 -3.33 12.94
N GLY A 72 14.39 -2.12 12.48
CA GLY A 72 15.75 -1.76 12.09
C GLY A 72 16.15 -2.23 10.69
N SER A 73 15.28 -2.97 9.99
CA SER A 73 15.51 -3.25 8.57
C SER A 73 15.43 -1.96 7.75
N THR A 74 16.36 -1.81 6.81
CA THR A 74 16.38 -0.65 5.91
C THR A 74 16.64 -1.07 4.47
N TRP A 75 16.11 -0.30 3.53
CA TRP A 75 16.43 -0.46 2.13
C TRP A 75 16.30 0.85 1.38
N THR A 76 17.09 1.01 0.31
CA THR A 76 17.05 2.18 -0.56
C THR A 76 16.71 1.76 -1.97
N TYR A 77 15.80 2.50 -2.60
CA TYR A 77 15.49 2.41 -4.02
C TYR A 77 16.06 3.62 -4.74
N ARG A 78 16.61 3.37 -5.93
CA ARG A 78 16.76 4.39 -6.97
C ARG A 78 15.44 4.45 -7.74
N ILE A 79 14.83 5.63 -7.78
CA ILE A 79 13.57 5.87 -8.49
C ILE A 79 13.87 6.63 -9.78
N THR A 80 13.34 6.14 -10.89
CA THR A 80 13.29 6.86 -12.17
C THR A 80 11.85 7.23 -12.44
N ASP A 81 11.54 8.52 -12.30
CA ASP A 81 10.20 9.08 -12.43
C ASP A 81 10.14 10.00 -13.66
N PRO A 82 9.18 9.82 -14.58
CA PRO A 82 9.12 10.61 -15.81
C PRO A 82 8.81 12.10 -15.58
N VAL A 83 8.27 12.46 -14.41
CA VAL A 83 7.87 13.83 -14.07
C VAL A 83 8.92 14.48 -13.15
N ASN A 84 9.40 13.74 -12.16
CA ASN A 84 10.22 14.27 -11.07
C ASN A 84 11.71 13.93 -11.21
N GLY A 85 12.11 13.26 -12.30
CA GLY A 85 13.50 12.87 -12.55
C GLY A 85 13.96 11.67 -11.73
N VAL A 86 15.25 11.62 -11.43
CA VAL A 86 15.87 10.52 -10.68
C VAL A 86 16.15 10.95 -9.25
N PHE A 87 15.70 10.16 -8.27
CA PHE A 87 15.90 10.41 -6.85
C PHE A 87 15.91 9.10 -6.05
N ASN A 88 16.25 9.18 -4.77
CA ASN A 88 16.29 8.01 -3.89
C ASN A 88 15.08 7.97 -2.96
N LYS A 89 14.63 6.75 -2.66
CA LYS A 89 13.67 6.46 -1.58
C LYS A 89 14.32 5.53 -0.57
N THR A 90 14.45 5.97 0.67
CA THR A 90 14.88 5.10 1.78
C THR A 90 13.65 4.65 2.56
N VAL A 91 13.61 3.38 2.95
CA VAL A 91 12.56 2.79 3.76
C VAL A 91 13.19 2.20 5.02
N THR A 92 12.56 2.43 6.17
CA THR A 92 13.00 1.96 7.48
C THR A 92 11.84 1.33 8.21
N VAL A 93 12.05 0.14 8.75
CA VAL A 93 11.07 -0.51 9.64
C VAL A 93 11.32 -0.03 11.07
N LEU A 94 10.34 0.68 11.64
CA LEU A 94 10.47 1.29 12.98
C LEU A 94 10.06 0.35 14.12
N GLY A 95 9.32 -0.72 13.81
CA GLY A 95 8.84 -1.69 14.81
C GLY A 95 7.35 -1.55 15.09
N GLN A 96 6.87 -2.25 16.11
CA GLN A 96 5.45 -2.22 16.48
C GLN A 96 5.07 -0.86 17.09
N GLU A 97 3.95 -0.30 16.63
CA GLU A 97 3.34 0.91 17.16
C GLU A 97 1.82 0.77 17.13
N THR A 98 1.12 1.41 18.05
CA THR A 98 -0.34 1.55 17.97
C THR A 98 -0.69 2.30 16.68
N VAL A 99 -1.67 1.80 15.92
CA VAL A 99 -2.15 2.50 14.74
C VAL A 99 -2.99 3.69 15.19
N PRO A 100 -2.68 4.93 14.76
CA PRO A 100 -3.43 6.12 15.15
C PRO A 100 -4.93 5.95 14.93
N ASP A 101 -5.73 6.44 15.88
CA ASP A 101 -7.20 6.39 15.90
C ASP A 101 -7.80 4.97 16.01
N THR A 102 -6.99 3.99 16.43
CA THR A 102 -7.41 2.59 16.64
C THR A 102 -6.90 2.05 17.97
N GLN A 103 -7.34 0.85 18.35
CA GLN A 103 -6.75 0.06 19.44
C GLN A 103 -5.77 -1.02 18.94
N MET A 104 -5.56 -1.11 17.62
CA MET A 104 -4.71 -2.14 17.02
C MET A 104 -3.24 -1.74 17.06
N THR A 105 -2.36 -2.73 17.11
CA THR A 105 -0.92 -2.56 16.93
C THR A 105 -0.51 -3.13 15.58
N ALA A 106 0.44 -2.49 14.92
CA ALA A 106 0.99 -2.94 13.64
C ALA A 106 2.45 -2.49 13.53
N VAL A 107 3.19 -3.05 12.58
CA VAL A 107 4.57 -2.60 12.32
C VAL A 107 4.54 -1.31 11.53
N LYS A 108 5.11 -0.24 12.09
CA LYS A 108 5.28 1.02 11.40
C LYS A 108 6.50 0.97 10.49
N VAL A 109 6.28 1.33 9.24
CA VAL A 109 7.30 1.47 8.20
C VAL A 109 7.31 2.93 7.77
N HIS A 110 8.46 3.57 7.87
CA HIS A 110 8.67 4.94 7.39
C HIS A 110 9.42 4.90 6.06
N SER A 111 9.02 5.74 5.11
CA SER A 111 9.79 5.96 3.90
C SER A 111 10.01 7.43 3.62
N LYS A 112 11.18 7.75 3.08
CA LYS A 112 11.60 9.11 2.73
C LYS A 112 12.10 9.15 1.30
N GLN A 113 11.52 10.03 0.51
CA GLN A 113 11.91 10.35 -0.87
C GLN A 113 12.53 11.75 -0.87
N ASP A 114 13.85 11.80 -1.06
CA ASP A 114 14.56 13.08 -1.16
C ASP A 114 14.51 13.57 -2.61
N ARG A 115 13.61 14.54 -2.88
CA ARG A 115 13.47 15.19 -4.19
C ARG A 115 13.99 16.61 -4.17
N THR A 116 14.82 16.98 -3.20
CA THR A 116 15.31 18.36 -3.06
C THR A 116 16.06 18.83 -4.30
N ALA A 117 16.79 17.94 -4.97
CA ALA A 117 17.51 18.25 -6.20
C ALA A 117 16.60 18.49 -7.43
N THR A 118 15.36 18.02 -7.43
CA THR A 118 14.46 18.10 -8.60
C THR A 118 13.23 18.98 -8.37
N THR A 119 12.59 18.88 -7.21
CA THR A 119 11.39 19.66 -6.86
C THR A 119 11.57 20.55 -5.64
N GLY A 120 12.70 20.46 -4.92
CA GLY A 120 12.92 21.22 -3.68
C GLY A 120 12.14 20.71 -2.47
N THR A 121 11.60 19.50 -2.53
CA THR A 121 10.68 18.95 -1.50
C THR A 121 11.17 17.60 -1.00
N VAL A 122 10.95 17.33 0.28
CA VAL A 122 11.08 15.99 0.87
C VAL A 122 9.68 15.40 1.06
N TYR A 123 9.44 14.23 0.49
CA TYR A 123 8.21 13.47 0.68
C TYR A 123 8.47 12.29 1.59
N GLU A 124 7.64 12.10 2.59
CA GLU A 124 7.72 11.03 3.56
C GLU A 124 6.37 10.31 3.67
N GLU A 125 6.41 9.05 4.05
CA GLU A 125 5.22 8.21 4.26
C GLU A 125 5.42 7.39 5.53
N ASN A 126 4.46 7.44 6.45
CA ASN A 126 4.35 6.42 7.49
C ASN A 126 3.28 5.41 7.09
N SER A 127 3.55 4.12 7.26
CA SER A 127 2.61 3.06 6.95
C SER A 127 2.58 2.01 8.05
N TRP A 128 1.40 1.69 8.56
CA TRP A 128 1.18 0.67 9.58
C TRP A 128 0.76 -0.62 8.91
N GLN A 129 1.58 -1.67 9.05
CA GLN A 129 1.49 -2.89 8.27
C GLN A 129 1.43 -4.12 9.16
N MET A 130 0.65 -5.11 8.73
CA MET A 130 0.37 -6.30 9.49
C MET A 130 0.46 -7.52 8.59
N GLU A 131 1.25 -8.51 9.01
CA GLU A 131 1.27 -9.82 8.39
C GLU A 131 0.06 -10.63 8.86
N LEU A 132 -0.55 -11.36 7.94
CA LEU A 132 -1.70 -12.21 8.18
C LEU A 132 -1.34 -13.69 7.96
N THR A 133 -2.00 -14.58 8.69
CA THR A 133 -1.73 -16.04 8.63
C THR A 133 -2.03 -16.66 7.26
N ASN A 134 -2.73 -15.94 6.38
CA ASN A 134 -3.02 -16.35 5.01
C ASN A 134 -1.90 -15.96 4.02
N GLY A 135 -0.76 -15.46 4.49
CA GLY A 135 0.40 -15.12 3.67
C GLY A 135 0.35 -13.74 3.03
N LEU A 136 -0.59 -12.89 3.45
CA LEU A 136 -0.68 -11.49 3.01
C LEU A 136 -0.01 -10.56 4.02
N VAL A 137 0.49 -9.42 3.54
CA VAL A 137 0.71 -8.23 4.35
C VAL A 137 -0.35 -7.21 3.99
N VAL A 138 -1.06 -6.72 4.99
CA VAL A 138 -2.05 -5.65 4.84
C VAL A 138 -1.54 -4.35 5.46
N ARG A 139 -2.18 -3.25 5.07
CA ARG A 139 -1.91 -1.91 5.57
C ARG A 139 -3.18 -1.37 6.22
N LEU A 140 -3.05 -0.95 7.48
CA LEU A 140 -4.16 -0.41 8.27
C LEU A 140 -4.28 1.10 8.08
N ARG A 141 -3.14 1.78 7.94
CA ARG A 141 -3.06 3.25 7.77
C ARG A 141 -1.84 3.65 6.97
N GLU A 142 -1.96 4.76 6.25
CA GLU A 142 -0.88 5.51 5.64
C GLU A 142 -1.00 6.99 6.04
N GLU A 143 0.13 7.66 6.23
CA GLU A 143 0.20 9.11 6.40
C GLU A 143 1.23 9.68 5.46
N ASP A 144 0.81 10.65 4.64
CA ASP A 144 1.69 11.38 3.74
C ASP A 144 2.20 12.63 4.43
N ILE A 145 3.51 12.81 4.40
CA ILE A 145 4.23 13.91 5.03
C ILE A 145 5.02 14.65 3.95
N THR A 146 4.91 15.97 3.95
CA THR A 146 5.65 16.84 3.04
C THR A 146 6.40 17.86 3.87
N ASP A 147 7.71 17.91 3.71
CA ASP A 147 8.61 18.82 4.45
C ASP A 147 8.38 18.77 5.97
N GLY A 148 8.22 17.56 6.52
CA GLY A 148 8.04 17.30 7.95
C GLY A 148 6.62 17.52 8.48
N LEU A 149 5.67 17.97 7.64
CA LEU A 149 4.28 18.16 8.03
C LEU A 149 3.41 17.06 7.44
N ARG A 150 2.60 16.40 8.27
CA ARG A 150 1.55 15.52 7.77
C ARG A 150 0.55 16.34 6.95
N THR A 151 0.16 15.80 5.81
CA THR A 151 -0.74 16.45 4.84
C THR A 151 -2.07 15.71 4.75
N ARG A 152 -2.04 14.39 4.86
CA ARG A 152 -3.23 13.54 4.91
C ARG A 152 -2.94 12.19 5.55
N ALA A 153 -4.01 11.54 5.99
CA ALA A 153 -4.02 10.13 6.37
C ALA A 153 -4.99 9.35 5.46
N THR A 154 -4.60 8.14 5.09
CA THR A 154 -5.44 7.20 4.34
C THR A 154 -5.66 5.95 5.16
N THR A 155 -6.90 5.48 5.22
CA THR A 155 -7.32 4.27 5.94
C THR A 155 -8.22 3.43 5.07
N TRP A 156 -8.32 2.13 5.37
CA TRP A 156 -9.09 1.17 4.56
C TRP A 156 -9.95 0.24 5.42
N SER A 157 -11.14 -0.10 4.92
CA SER A 157 -12.01 -1.13 5.50
C SER A 157 -12.52 -2.08 4.41
N PRO A 158 -12.17 -3.38 4.44
CA PRO A 158 -11.13 -3.96 5.29
C PRO A 158 -9.73 -3.37 4.98
N ALA A 159 -8.74 -3.68 5.82
CA ALA A 159 -7.35 -3.29 5.61
C ALA A 159 -6.86 -3.79 4.24
N MET A 160 -6.30 -2.87 3.45
CA MET A 160 -5.87 -3.15 2.07
C MET A 160 -4.62 -4.02 2.03
N MET A 161 -4.54 -4.95 1.09
CA MET A 161 -3.32 -5.69 0.79
C MET A 161 -2.19 -4.76 0.34
N LYS A 162 -1.04 -4.85 1.01
CA LYS A 162 0.20 -4.15 0.66
C LYS A 162 1.14 -5.03 -0.16
N SER A 163 1.28 -6.30 0.23
CA SER A 163 2.21 -7.25 -0.40
C SER A 163 1.85 -8.68 -0.01
N LEU A 164 2.61 -9.65 -0.53
CA LEU A 164 2.69 -11.01 -0.02
C LEU A 164 3.73 -11.07 1.11
N ALA A 165 3.42 -11.81 2.17
CA ALA A 165 4.39 -12.23 3.18
C ALA A 165 5.09 -13.54 2.77
N THR A 166 4.35 -14.44 2.10
CA THR A 166 4.85 -15.74 1.67
C THR A 166 4.48 -16.02 0.22
N SER A 167 5.29 -16.83 -0.45
CA SER A 167 5.02 -17.30 -1.81
C SER A 167 3.80 -18.23 -1.81
N PRO A 168 2.74 -17.99 -2.61
CA PRO A 168 1.63 -18.92 -2.74
C PRO A 168 2.11 -20.29 -3.23
N ALA A 169 1.48 -21.38 -2.82
CA ALA A 169 1.92 -22.73 -3.21
C ALA A 169 1.87 -22.95 -4.74
N SER A 170 0.79 -22.51 -5.40
CA SER A 170 0.54 -22.67 -6.84
C SER A 170 0.59 -21.35 -7.60
N VAL A 171 0.93 -21.41 -8.90
CA VAL A 171 0.89 -20.29 -9.86
C VAL A 171 0.16 -20.79 -11.13
N PRO A 172 -0.76 -20.00 -11.73
CA PRO A 172 -1.13 -18.64 -11.34
C PRO A 172 -1.88 -18.60 -10.00
N TRP A 173 -1.69 -17.51 -9.27
CA TRP A 173 -2.45 -17.19 -8.05
C TRP A 173 -3.08 -15.82 -8.24
N GLU A 174 -4.30 -15.65 -7.74
CA GLU A 174 -5.02 -14.38 -7.78
C GLU A 174 -5.69 -14.10 -6.43
N HIS A 175 -5.69 -12.84 -6.03
CA HIS A 175 -6.44 -12.33 -4.90
C HIS A 175 -7.12 -11.02 -5.27
N ARG A 176 -8.42 -10.93 -5.00
CA ARG A 176 -9.21 -9.73 -5.19
C ARG A 176 -9.37 -9.01 -3.86
N ASP A 177 -9.04 -7.72 -3.87
CA ASP A 177 -9.10 -6.85 -2.70
C ASP A 177 -10.04 -5.68 -2.99
N ALA A 178 -11.26 -5.75 -2.47
CA ALA A 178 -12.26 -4.70 -2.59
C ALA A 178 -12.37 -3.99 -1.23
N VAL A 179 -12.03 -2.70 -1.20
CA VAL A 179 -11.93 -1.93 0.03
C VAL A 179 -12.66 -0.61 -0.08
N ARG A 180 -13.14 -0.13 1.05
CA ARG A 180 -13.48 1.28 1.24
C ARG A 180 -12.21 2.00 1.69
N GLU A 181 -11.80 3.01 0.95
CA GLU A 181 -10.67 3.91 1.23
C GLU A 181 -11.21 5.26 1.72
N LEU A 182 -10.69 5.75 2.83
CA LEU A 182 -10.98 7.07 3.38
C LEU A 182 -9.69 7.87 3.49
N ILE A 183 -9.66 9.03 2.83
CA ILE A 183 -8.60 10.02 2.94
C ILE A 183 -9.10 11.16 3.82
N THR A 184 -8.33 11.53 4.83
CA THR A 184 -8.57 12.71 5.68
C THR A 184 -7.43 13.69 5.50
N TYR A 185 -7.75 14.92 5.10
CA TYR A 185 -6.76 15.97 4.86
C TYR A 185 -6.55 16.80 6.13
N ASP A 186 -5.29 17.08 6.49
CA ASP A 186 -4.99 17.90 7.68
C ASP A 186 -5.40 19.36 7.50
N ALA A 187 -5.50 19.83 6.25
CA ALA A 187 -6.10 21.12 5.91
C ALA A 187 -7.63 21.16 6.06
N GLY A 188 -8.25 20.02 6.41
CA GLY A 188 -9.69 19.84 6.55
C GLY A 188 -10.33 19.10 5.37
N GLY A 189 -11.40 18.37 5.66
CA GLY A 189 -12.19 17.62 4.69
C GLY A 189 -11.78 16.14 4.56
N THR A 190 -12.63 15.38 3.88
CA THR A 190 -12.48 13.94 3.67
C THR A 190 -12.84 13.55 2.23
N GLU A 191 -12.26 12.46 1.76
CA GLU A 191 -12.54 11.87 0.45
C GLU A 191 -12.66 10.35 0.59
N GLY A 192 -13.83 9.81 0.25
CA GLY A 192 -14.11 8.37 0.24
C GLY A 192 -14.06 7.76 -1.16
N LYS A 193 -13.49 6.57 -1.29
CA LYS A 193 -13.42 5.79 -2.55
C LYS A 193 -13.64 4.31 -2.25
N ASP A 194 -14.18 3.57 -3.22
CA ASP A 194 -14.33 2.11 -3.11
C ASP A 194 -13.53 1.39 -4.22
N PRO A 195 -12.18 1.43 -4.17
CA PRO A 195 -11.38 0.77 -5.20
C PRO A 195 -11.43 -0.75 -5.06
N THR A 196 -11.36 -1.42 -6.21
CA THR A 196 -11.08 -2.86 -6.28
C THR A 196 -9.73 -3.08 -6.93
N TYR A 197 -8.89 -3.89 -6.28
CA TYR A 197 -7.61 -4.32 -6.80
C TYR A 197 -7.62 -5.83 -7.06
N VAL A 198 -6.83 -6.25 -8.03
CA VAL A 198 -6.58 -7.67 -8.31
C VAL A 198 -5.08 -7.88 -8.29
N TRP A 199 -4.63 -8.72 -7.36
CA TRP A 199 -3.24 -9.11 -7.19
C TRP A 199 -3.03 -10.48 -7.83
N LYS A 200 -1.97 -10.62 -8.62
CA LYS A 200 -1.65 -11.86 -9.33
C LYS A 200 -0.19 -12.23 -9.11
N VAL A 201 0.09 -13.48 -8.75
CA VAL A 201 1.44 -14.02 -8.92
C VAL A 201 1.52 -14.61 -10.31
N LEU A 202 2.41 -14.05 -11.13
CA LEU A 202 2.56 -14.40 -12.54
C LEU A 202 3.64 -15.47 -12.73
N ALA A 203 4.72 -15.40 -11.96
CA ALA A 203 5.86 -16.29 -12.09
C ALA A 203 6.66 -16.35 -10.78
N LYS A 204 7.40 -17.45 -10.61
CA LYS A 204 8.39 -17.67 -9.56
C LYS A 204 9.76 -17.90 -10.19
N ASP A 205 10.81 -17.79 -9.39
CA ASP A 205 12.20 -18.06 -9.79
C ASP A 205 12.64 -17.25 -11.02
N VAL A 206 12.17 -16.00 -11.07
CA VAL A 206 12.49 -15.06 -12.13
C VAL A 206 13.83 -14.40 -11.80
N THR A 207 14.70 -14.30 -12.79
CA THR A 207 15.92 -13.51 -12.68
C THR A 207 15.62 -12.01 -12.87
N VAL A 208 16.05 -11.19 -11.91
CA VAL A 208 15.97 -9.73 -11.98
C VAL A 208 17.30 -9.11 -11.55
N THR A 209 17.78 -8.16 -12.34
CA THR A 209 18.98 -7.38 -12.03
C THR A 209 18.59 -5.95 -11.66
N THR A 210 19.20 -5.46 -10.59
CA THR A 210 19.02 -4.12 -10.03
C THR A 210 20.41 -3.58 -9.63
N PRO A 211 20.54 -2.30 -9.25
CA PRO A 211 21.82 -1.80 -8.72
C PRO A 211 22.32 -2.54 -7.47
N ALA A 212 21.42 -3.14 -6.66
CA ALA A 212 21.79 -3.96 -5.51
C ALA A 212 22.31 -5.37 -5.87
N GLY A 213 22.24 -5.77 -7.14
CA GLY A 213 22.71 -7.07 -7.63
C GLY A 213 21.68 -7.81 -8.48
N THR A 214 22.00 -9.07 -8.77
CA THR A 214 21.15 -10.00 -9.53
C THR A 214 20.53 -11.04 -8.60
N PHE A 215 19.21 -11.16 -8.64
CA PHE A 215 18.44 -12.13 -7.87
C PHE A 215 17.80 -13.14 -8.83
N THR A 216 17.95 -14.43 -8.56
CA THR A 216 17.45 -15.52 -9.44
C THR A 216 16.20 -16.21 -8.91
N ASN A 217 15.74 -15.84 -7.72
CA ASN A 217 14.62 -16.44 -7.00
C ASN A 217 13.47 -15.42 -6.80
N ALA A 218 13.31 -14.45 -7.70
CA ALA A 218 12.29 -13.43 -7.56
C ALA A 218 10.90 -13.94 -7.96
N ILE A 219 9.88 -13.45 -7.27
CA ILE A 219 8.46 -13.70 -7.55
C ILE A 219 7.91 -12.47 -8.24
N LYS A 220 7.40 -12.65 -9.46
CA LYS A 220 6.78 -11.58 -10.24
C LYS A 220 5.30 -11.49 -9.86
N VAL A 221 4.91 -10.34 -9.33
CA VAL A 221 3.56 -10.02 -8.88
C VAL A 221 3.01 -8.86 -9.70
N GLN A 222 1.74 -8.93 -10.09
CA GLN A 222 1.03 -7.83 -10.73
C GLN A 222 -0.09 -7.35 -9.81
N ARG A 223 -0.32 -6.03 -9.77
CA ARG A 223 -1.50 -5.43 -9.17
C ARG A 223 -2.23 -4.61 -10.21
N ASP A 224 -3.47 -4.99 -10.47
CA ASP A 224 -4.41 -4.24 -11.29
C ASP A 224 -5.34 -3.42 -10.41
N LYS A 225 -5.68 -2.20 -10.84
CA LYS A 225 -6.80 -1.43 -10.27
C LYS A 225 -7.97 -1.50 -11.24
N LEU A 226 -9.15 -1.84 -10.77
CA LEU A 226 -10.33 -1.95 -11.60
C LEU A 226 -11.10 -0.62 -11.67
N ASN A 227 -11.79 -0.38 -12.78
CA ASN A 227 -12.80 0.65 -12.90
C ASN A 227 -14.17 0.15 -12.40
N LYS A 228 -15.21 0.98 -12.49
CA LYS A 228 -16.56 0.62 -12.02
C LYS A 228 -17.23 -0.50 -12.84
N SER A 229 -16.80 -0.72 -14.09
CA SER A 229 -17.23 -1.85 -14.93
C SER A 229 -16.44 -3.15 -14.64
N GLY A 230 -15.45 -3.11 -13.75
CA GLY A 230 -14.61 -4.26 -13.41
C GLY A 230 -13.45 -4.49 -14.38
N GLU A 231 -13.18 -3.55 -15.28
CA GLU A 231 -12.07 -3.62 -16.24
C GLU A 231 -10.79 -3.04 -15.65
N VAL A 232 -9.64 -3.56 -16.09
CA VAL A 232 -8.32 -3.10 -15.65
C VAL A 232 -8.05 -1.68 -16.15
N LYS A 233 -7.61 -0.79 -15.26
CA LYS A 233 -7.02 0.50 -15.60
C LYS A 233 -5.53 0.31 -15.88
N GLU A 234 -5.18 0.15 -17.15
CA GLU A 234 -3.81 -0.15 -17.57
C GLU A 234 -2.80 0.88 -17.06
N GLU A 235 -3.16 2.16 -17.03
CA GLU A 235 -2.30 3.25 -16.53
C GLU A 235 -2.02 3.17 -15.02
N LYS A 236 -2.79 2.36 -14.28
CA LYS A 236 -2.65 2.11 -12.83
C LYS A 236 -2.14 0.72 -12.51
N GLN A 237 -1.84 -0.10 -13.51
CA GLN A 237 -1.18 -1.39 -13.32
C GLN A 237 0.21 -1.19 -12.70
N ARG A 238 0.60 -2.13 -11.84
CA ARG A 238 1.94 -2.22 -11.27
C ARG A 238 2.47 -3.63 -11.37
N LEU A 239 3.77 -3.75 -11.63
CA LEU A 239 4.52 -5.00 -11.53
C LEU A 239 5.53 -4.89 -10.40
N TYR A 240 5.64 -5.94 -9.60
CA TYR A 240 6.56 -6.05 -8.49
C TYR A 240 7.41 -7.31 -8.64
N TRP A 241 8.67 -7.23 -8.22
CA TRP A 241 9.53 -8.39 -8.05
C TRP A 241 9.87 -8.48 -6.57
N LEU A 242 9.42 -9.55 -5.92
CA LEU A 242 9.65 -9.83 -4.51
C LEU A 242 10.66 -10.96 -4.36
N VAL A 243 11.67 -10.78 -3.53
CA VAL A 243 12.71 -11.79 -3.26
C VAL A 243 12.60 -12.26 -1.81
N PRO A 244 12.53 -13.57 -1.55
CA PRO A 244 12.55 -14.12 -0.19
C PRO A 244 13.72 -13.58 0.63
N GLY A 245 13.41 -13.04 1.81
CA GLY A 245 14.39 -12.48 2.75
C GLY A 245 14.89 -11.08 2.42
N VAL A 246 14.47 -10.50 1.29
CA VAL A 246 14.86 -9.14 0.87
C VAL A 246 13.64 -8.23 0.74
N GLY A 247 12.52 -8.76 0.23
CA GLY A 247 11.32 -8.00 -0.07
C GLY A 247 11.27 -7.51 -1.52
N LYS A 248 10.66 -6.35 -1.75
CA LYS A 248 10.54 -5.77 -3.10
C LYS A 248 11.91 -5.31 -3.60
N VAL A 249 12.37 -5.89 -4.71
CA VAL A 249 13.61 -5.50 -5.38
C VAL A 249 13.39 -4.60 -6.60
N ARG A 250 12.21 -4.68 -7.23
CA ARG A 250 11.84 -3.83 -8.37
C ARG A 250 10.34 -3.56 -8.39
N GLU A 251 9.97 -2.37 -8.85
CA GLU A 251 8.61 -1.98 -9.21
C GLU A 251 8.58 -1.28 -10.56
N GLU A 252 7.57 -1.57 -11.37
CA GLU A 252 7.29 -0.89 -12.64
C GLU A 252 5.82 -0.45 -12.72
N GLY A 253 5.58 0.64 -13.45
CA GLY A 253 4.26 1.20 -13.72
C GLY A 253 4.36 2.70 -14.03
N GLU A 254 3.82 3.55 -13.16
CA GLU A 254 3.90 5.02 -13.31
C GLU A 254 5.33 5.57 -13.19
N ARG A 255 6.19 4.86 -12.47
CA ARG A 255 7.62 5.10 -12.33
C ARG A 255 8.31 3.77 -12.10
N THR A 256 9.63 3.75 -12.25
CA THR A 256 10.44 2.57 -11.94
C THR A 256 11.14 2.76 -10.61
N GLU A 257 10.99 1.80 -9.69
CA GLU A 257 11.78 1.73 -8.46
C GLU A 257 12.69 0.50 -8.53
N GLU A 258 14.01 0.68 -8.38
CA GLU A 258 14.98 -0.41 -8.38
C GLU A 258 15.79 -0.39 -7.08
N LEU A 259 15.93 -1.55 -6.43
CA LEU A 259 16.68 -1.66 -5.19
C LEU A 259 18.15 -1.32 -5.43
N SER A 260 18.68 -0.38 -4.66
CA SER A 260 20.07 0.03 -4.72
C SER A 260 20.91 -0.49 -3.55
N SER A 261 20.31 -0.62 -2.37
CA SER A 261 20.93 -1.24 -1.21
C SER A 261 19.87 -1.74 -0.23
N PHE A 262 20.24 -2.71 0.61
CA PHE A 262 19.38 -3.23 1.67
C PHE A 262 20.21 -3.75 2.85
N ASP A 263 19.62 -3.66 4.03
CA ASP A 263 20.09 -4.24 5.28
C ASP A 263 18.86 -4.77 6.03
N VAL A 264 18.54 -6.04 5.80
CA VAL A 264 17.36 -6.70 6.35
C VAL A 264 17.72 -7.45 7.62
N LYS A 265 17.02 -7.15 8.71
CA LYS A 265 17.22 -7.80 10.00
C LYS A 265 16.42 -9.10 10.07
N LYS A 266 17.04 -10.11 10.69
CA LYS A 266 16.33 -11.35 11.03
C LYS A 266 15.45 -11.11 12.26
N PRO A 267 14.22 -11.64 12.29
CA PRO A 267 13.32 -11.53 13.43
C PRO A 267 13.89 -12.17 14.70
#